data_AF-A0A9E6ANP9-F1
#
_entry.id   AF-A0A9E6ANP9-F1
#
_cell.length_a   1.000
_cell.length_b   1.000
_cell.length_c   1.000
_cell.angle_alpha   90.00
_cell.angle_beta   90.00
_cell.angle_gamma   90.00
#
_symmetry.space_group_name_H-M   'P 1'
#
loop_
_entity.id
_entity.type
_entity.pdbx_description
1 polymer ?
#
loop_
_entity_poly.entity_id
_entity_poly.type
_entity_poly.pdbx_seq_one_letter_code
_entity_poly.pdbx_strand_id
1 'polypeptide(L)'
;MNKHDKNIKAAPVDVPSDDYLTPTYGFDEFSASLPQSAIPQASMDPRVAKKLIDGELDMDFRNSADLGSYITDYMDPEADALIQRTLGKVFIDKAEYPRTAEMARRVGRMVQNWYNGTAPTDPEDGTKLVGAVPIGSSQAIHLGMIAARRKWELK
;
A
#
# COMPACT_ATOMS: atom_id res chain seq x y z
N MET A 1 45.47 31.36 -3.89
CA MET A 1 45.73 31.40 -2.43
C MET A 1 44.51 31.99 -1.73
N ASN A 2 43.54 31.16 -1.35
CA ASN A 2 42.84 31.37 -0.08
C ASN A 2 42.17 30.05 0.35
N LYS A 3 42.56 29.61 1.53
CA LYS A 3 42.27 28.31 2.13
C LYS A 3 40.94 28.40 2.88
N HIS A 4 39.88 27.76 2.38
CA HIS A 4 38.70 27.45 3.19
C HIS A 4 38.15 26.05 2.87
N ASP A 5 39.02 25.05 2.81
CA ASP A 5 38.64 23.67 3.09
C ASP A 5 38.54 23.51 4.62
N LYS A 6 37.42 23.98 5.18
CA LYS A 6 37.07 23.66 6.57
C LYS A 6 36.32 22.34 6.56
N ASN A 7 37.10 21.26 6.73
CA ASN A 7 36.74 20.02 7.42
C ASN A 7 35.25 19.90 7.78
N ILE A 8 34.44 19.36 6.87
CA ILE A 8 33.23 18.66 7.28
C ILE A 8 33.71 17.33 7.83
N LYS A 9 34.12 17.34 9.10
CA LYS A 9 34.20 16.08 9.85
C LYS A 9 32.79 15.54 9.85
N ALA A 10 32.54 14.45 9.14
CA ALA A 10 31.40 13.61 9.44
C ALA A 10 31.43 13.39 10.96
N ALA A 11 30.40 13.86 11.65
CA ALA A 11 30.21 13.49 13.04
C ALA A 11 30.33 11.97 13.10
N PRO A 12 31.01 11.41 14.12
CA PRO A 12 31.01 9.96 14.28
C PRO A 12 29.56 9.52 14.22
N VAL A 13 29.27 8.56 13.34
CA VAL A 13 28.02 7.81 13.43
C VAL A 13 28.20 7.03 14.74
N ASP A 14 27.82 7.66 15.85
CA ASP A 14 27.66 6.99 17.13
C ASP A 14 26.54 6.00 16.89
N VAL A 15 26.94 4.79 16.50
CA VAL A 15 26.12 3.61 16.66
C VAL A 15 25.99 3.49 18.19
N PRO A 16 24.79 3.67 18.78
CA PRO A 16 24.66 3.67 20.23
C PRO A 16 25.22 2.35 20.77
N SER A 17 26.16 2.49 21.70
CA SER A 17 26.82 1.39 22.39
C SER A 17 25.80 0.45 23.05
N ASP A 18 25.87 -0.85 22.74
CA ASP A 18 25.40 -1.97 23.57
C ASP A 18 24.11 -1.77 24.41
N ASP A 19 22.99 -1.48 23.74
CA ASP A 19 21.72 -1.13 24.40
C ASP A 19 20.62 -2.21 24.31
N TYR A 20 21.02 -3.49 24.38
CA TYR A 20 20.06 -4.62 24.42
C TYR A 20 19.30 -4.72 25.74
N LEU A 21 19.79 -4.05 26.81
CA LEU A 21 19.22 -4.13 28.16
C LEU A 21 18.20 -3.03 28.46
N THR A 22 18.14 -1.97 27.64
CA THR A 22 17.20 -0.88 27.86
C THR A 22 15.79 -1.29 27.43
N PRO A 23 14.79 -1.20 28.32
CA PRO A 23 13.40 -1.45 27.96
C PRO A 23 12.92 -0.39 26.97
N THR A 24 11.98 -0.74 26.07
CA THR A 24 11.58 0.15 24.97
C THR A 24 11.12 1.55 25.43
N TYR A 25 10.43 1.67 26.56
CA TYR A 25 10.01 2.98 27.10
C TYR A 25 11.10 3.74 27.87
N GLY A 26 12.27 3.15 28.07
CA GLY A 26 13.43 3.77 28.73
C GLY A 26 14.37 4.51 27.78
N PHE A 27 14.09 4.46 26.47
CA PHE A 27 14.84 5.18 25.44
C PHE A 27 14.55 6.69 25.52
N ASP A 28 15.57 7.53 25.33
CA ASP A 28 15.46 9.00 25.39
C ASP A 28 14.48 9.54 24.35
N GLU A 29 14.30 8.84 23.23
CA GLU A 29 13.38 9.17 22.16
C GLU A 29 11.91 9.23 22.61
N PHE A 30 11.53 8.53 23.69
CA PHE A 30 10.19 8.65 24.29
C PHE A 30 9.98 9.96 25.07
N SER A 31 11.07 10.67 25.40
CA SER A 31 11.01 11.96 26.09
C SER A 31 10.94 13.14 25.12
N ALA A 32 11.14 12.90 23.83
CA ALA A 32 11.07 13.91 22.78
C ALA A 32 9.79 13.76 21.94
N SER A 33 9.33 14.87 21.35
CA SER A 33 8.24 14.82 20.38
C SER A 33 8.69 14.18 19.07
N LEU A 34 7.78 13.45 18.42
CA LEU A 34 8.05 12.84 17.12
C LEU A 34 8.37 13.91 16.04
N PRO A 35 9.26 13.60 15.09
CA PRO A 35 9.58 14.50 13.97
C PRO A 35 8.35 14.78 13.09
N GLN A 36 8.02 16.05 12.86
CA GLN A 36 6.80 16.43 12.12
C GLN A 36 7.07 16.97 10.70
N SER A 37 8.22 17.59 10.47
CA SER A 37 8.45 18.40 9.25
C SER A 37 9.77 18.13 8.53
N ALA A 38 10.68 17.38 9.14
CA ALA A 38 11.99 17.07 8.57
C ALA A 38 12.38 15.63 8.88
N ILE A 39 13.15 15.03 7.97
CA ILE A 39 13.74 13.71 8.18
C ILE A 39 14.77 13.82 9.32
N PRO A 40 14.71 12.95 10.33
CA PRO A 40 15.71 12.92 11.41
C PRO A 40 17.12 12.69 10.89
N GLN A 41 18.11 13.35 11.51
CA GLN A 41 19.51 13.17 11.16
C GLN A 41 20.10 11.85 11.67
N ALA A 42 19.51 11.28 12.74
CA ALA A 42 19.92 10.02 13.34
C ALA A 42 18.84 8.96 13.15
N SER A 43 19.26 7.69 13.05
CA SER A 43 18.37 6.54 13.08
C SER A 43 17.87 6.27 14.50
N MET A 44 16.70 5.67 14.61
CA MET A 44 16.08 5.23 15.87
C MET A 44 16.05 3.69 15.93
N ASP A 45 16.06 3.11 17.12
CA ASP A 45 15.86 1.67 17.30
C ASP A 45 14.48 1.24 16.72
N PRO A 46 14.41 0.17 15.90
CA PRO A 46 13.14 -0.27 15.30
C PRO A 46 12.01 -0.55 16.30
N ARG A 47 12.34 -1.01 17.51
CA ARG A 47 11.37 -1.29 18.58
C ARG A 47 10.73 0.00 19.10
N VAL A 48 11.54 1.04 19.25
CA VAL A 48 11.12 2.38 19.67
C VAL A 48 10.26 3.01 18.58
N ALA A 49 10.75 3.00 17.33
CA ALA A 49 10.02 3.55 16.18
C ALA A 49 8.65 2.89 16.01
N LYS A 50 8.58 1.55 16.07
CA LYS A 50 7.32 0.81 16.02
C LYS A 50 6.36 1.26 17.13
N LYS A 51 6.84 1.36 18.37
CA LYS A 51 5.99 1.71 19.52
C LYS A 51 5.48 3.13 19.49
N LEU A 52 6.28 4.06 19.00
CA LEU A 52 5.85 5.44 18.81
C LEU A 52 4.76 5.54 17.73
N ILE A 53 4.95 4.86 16.58
CA ILE A 53 3.94 4.79 15.52
C ILE A 53 2.66 4.08 16.01
N ASP A 54 2.80 2.95 16.70
CA ASP A 54 1.66 2.24 17.31
C ASP A 54 0.87 3.19 18.22
N GLY A 55 1.54 4.02 19.03
CA GLY A 55 0.91 5.00 19.90
C GLY A 55 0.17 6.13 19.18
N GLU A 56 0.66 6.57 18.01
CA GLU A 56 -0.08 7.50 17.16
C GLU A 56 -1.32 6.85 16.54
N LEU A 57 -1.18 5.62 16.04
CA LEU A 57 -2.28 4.86 15.42
C LEU A 57 -3.36 4.45 16.45
N ASP A 58 -2.99 4.26 17.72
CA ASP A 58 -3.97 3.98 18.79
C ASP A 58 -4.92 5.16 19.05
N MET A 59 -4.57 6.38 18.60
CA MET A 59 -5.45 7.54 18.64
C MET A 59 -6.43 7.60 17.45
N ASP A 60 -6.21 6.79 16.41
CA ASP A 60 -7.13 6.72 15.28
C ASP A 60 -8.47 6.09 15.69
N PHE A 61 -9.47 6.35 14.84
CA PHE A 61 -10.79 5.77 15.02
C PHE A 61 -10.73 4.24 14.92
N ARG A 62 -11.48 3.55 15.78
CA ARG A 62 -11.58 2.08 15.73
C ARG A 62 -12.54 1.65 14.64
N ASN A 63 -12.01 1.08 13.55
CA ASN A 63 -12.80 0.62 12.40
C ASN A 63 -13.99 -0.28 12.78
N SER A 64 -13.84 -1.16 13.78
CA SER A 64 -14.92 -2.05 14.24
C SER A 64 -16.11 -1.32 14.88
N ALA A 65 -15.95 -0.04 15.20
CA ALA A 65 -17.01 0.82 15.72
C ALA A 65 -17.54 1.78 14.63
N ASP A 66 -17.05 1.68 13.39
CA ASP A 66 -17.53 2.50 12.27
C ASP A 66 -18.84 1.93 11.74
N LEU A 67 -19.90 2.73 11.80
CA LEU A 67 -21.20 2.38 11.23
C LEU A 67 -21.55 3.27 10.02
N GLY A 68 -20.66 4.19 9.64
CA GLY A 68 -20.91 5.19 8.60
C GLY A 68 -20.23 4.89 7.26
N SER A 69 -19.16 4.09 7.24
CA SER A 69 -18.46 3.73 6.00
C SER A 69 -19.04 2.49 5.30
N TYR A 70 -18.75 2.40 4.00
CA TYR A 70 -19.12 1.27 3.14
C TYR A 70 -17.92 0.35 2.85
N ILE A 71 -16.79 0.56 3.52
CA ILE A 71 -15.61 -0.30 3.36
C ILE A 71 -15.76 -1.56 4.20
N THR A 72 -15.12 -2.65 3.76
CA THR A 72 -15.05 -3.87 4.56
C THR A 72 -14.03 -3.70 5.68
N ASP A 73 -14.46 -3.89 6.92
CA ASP A 73 -13.66 -3.71 8.15
C ASP A 73 -13.23 -5.03 8.79
N TYR A 74 -13.81 -6.15 8.37
CA TYR A 74 -13.47 -7.50 8.83
C TYR A 74 -13.27 -8.47 7.66
N MET A 75 -12.24 -9.32 7.75
CA MET A 75 -11.99 -10.44 6.84
C MET A 75 -11.64 -11.69 7.66
N ASP A 76 -11.89 -12.88 7.10
CA ASP A 76 -11.52 -14.13 7.75
C ASP A 76 -9.98 -14.28 7.85
N PRO A 77 -9.44 -14.98 8.87
CA PRO A 77 -7.99 -15.14 9.07
C PRO A 77 -7.24 -15.73 7.87
N GLU A 78 -7.91 -16.58 7.09
CA GLU A 78 -7.37 -17.15 5.86
C GLU A 78 -7.13 -16.09 4.79
N ALA A 79 -7.99 -15.06 4.71
CA ALA A 79 -7.83 -13.95 3.79
C ALA A 79 -6.68 -13.04 4.23
N ASP A 80 -6.56 -12.76 5.53
CA ASP A 80 -5.43 -11.99 6.09
C ASP A 80 -4.09 -12.67 5.79
N ALA A 81 -4.01 -14.00 5.96
CA ALA A 81 -2.81 -14.76 5.64
C ALA A 81 -2.43 -14.66 4.16
N LEU A 82 -3.42 -14.62 3.25
CA LEU A 82 -3.18 -14.43 1.81
C LEU A 82 -2.70 -13.00 1.50
N ILE A 83 -3.26 -11.97 2.14
CA ILE A 83 -2.82 -10.58 2.00
C ILE A 83 -1.36 -10.47 2.44
N GLN A 84 -1.03 -10.96 3.63
CA GLN A 84 0.34 -10.93 4.17
C GLN A 84 1.35 -11.64 3.24
N ARG A 85 0.97 -12.80 2.69
CA ARG A 85 1.82 -13.53 1.71
C ARG A 85 2.05 -12.75 0.40
N THR A 86 1.21 -11.78 0.07
CA THR A 86 1.25 -11.07 -1.21
C THR A 86 1.73 -9.62 -1.13
N LEU A 87 2.06 -9.10 0.04
CA LEU A 87 2.53 -7.71 0.24
C LEU A 87 3.72 -7.32 -0.65
N GLY A 88 4.64 -8.25 -0.92
CA GLY A 88 5.81 -7.99 -1.78
C GLY A 88 5.55 -8.08 -3.29
N LYS A 89 4.32 -8.39 -3.73
CA LYS A 89 4.03 -8.58 -5.16
C LYS A 89 3.61 -7.28 -5.82
N VAL A 90 4.25 -6.95 -6.93
CA VAL A 90 3.92 -5.78 -7.74
C VAL A 90 2.91 -6.15 -8.83
N PHE A 91 1.65 -5.73 -8.69
CA PHE A 91 0.55 -6.16 -9.57
C PHE A 91 0.75 -5.83 -11.06
N ILE A 92 1.43 -4.72 -11.38
CA ILE A 92 1.65 -4.31 -12.78
C ILE A 92 2.65 -5.20 -13.52
N ASP A 93 3.55 -5.88 -12.78
CA ASP A 93 4.54 -6.78 -13.36
C ASP A 93 3.94 -8.16 -13.64
N LYS A 94 3.31 -8.27 -14.82
CA LYS A 94 2.64 -9.50 -15.26
C LYS A 94 3.61 -10.58 -15.73
N ALA A 95 4.87 -10.22 -16.01
CA ALA A 95 5.89 -11.17 -16.44
C ALA A 95 6.42 -11.95 -15.24
N GLU A 96 6.68 -11.25 -14.12
CA GLU A 96 7.14 -11.86 -12.88
C GLU A 96 6.00 -12.59 -12.15
N TYR A 97 4.77 -12.05 -12.23
CA TYR A 97 3.60 -12.59 -11.50
C TYR A 97 2.45 -13.04 -12.42
N PRO A 98 2.67 -13.99 -13.35
CA PRO A 98 1.67 -14.38 -14.34
C PRO A 98 0.43 -15.03 -13.71
N ARG A 99 0.61 -15.75 -12.59
CA ARG A 99 -0.49 -16.40 -11.86
C ARG A 99 -1.39 -15.37 -11.17
N THR A 100 -0.81 -14.36 -10.53
CA THR A 100 -1.56 -13.25 -9.93
C THR A 100 -2.38 -12.52 -10.99
N ALA A 101 -1.78 -12.26 -12.16
CA ALA A 101 -2.46 -11.61 -13.27
C ALA A 101 -3.59 -12.47 -13.87
N GLU A 102 -3.46 -13.81 -13.90
CA GLU A 102 -4.54 -14.69 -14.32
C GLU A 102 -5.68 -14.71 -13.29
N MET A 103 -5.37 -14.80 -11.99
CA MET A 103 -6.37 -14.76 -10.93
C MET A 103 -7.20 -13.47 -11.00
N ALA A 104 -6.56 -12.32 -11.20
CA ALA A 104 -7.25 -11.05 -11.36
C ALA A 104 -8.17 -11.04 -12.60
N ARG A 105 -7.72 -11.59 -13.73
CA ARG A 105 -8.57 -11.75 -14.92
C ARG A 105 -9.74 -12.69 -14.66
N ARG A 106 -9.53 -13.78 -13.92
CA ARG A 106 -10.57 -14.74 -13.55
C ARG A 106 -11.68 -14.10 -12.73
N VAL A 107 -11.32 -13.33 -11.70
CA VAL A 107 -12.30 -12.57 -10.90
C VAL A 107 -13.02 -11.55 -11.77
N GLY A 108 -12.31 -10.84 -12.65
CA GLY A 108 -12.93 -9.92 -13.61
C GLY A 108 -13.96 -10.60 -14.51
N ARG A 109 -13.66 -11.81 -15.03
CA ARG A 109 -14.61 -12.60 -15.83
C ARG A 109 -15.84 -13.01 -15.01
N MET A 110 -15.66 -13.41 -13.75
CA MET A 110 -16.78 -13.75 -12.86
C MET A 110 -17.73 -12.56 -12.66
N VAL A 111 -17.17 -11.37 -12.38
CA VAL A 111 -17.95 -10.14 -12.22
C VAL A 111 -18.64 -9.74 -13.53
N GLN A 112 -17.93 -9.82 -14.65
CA GLN A 112 -18.50 -9.51 -15.98
C GLN A 112 -19.67 -10.43 -16.33
N ASN A 113 -19.55 -11.73 -16.05
CA ASN A 113 -20.62 -12.70 -16.29
C ASN A 113 -21.82 -12.46 -15.37
N TRP A 114 -21.59 -11.98 -14.13
CA TRP A 114 -22.66 -11.67 -13.18
C TRP A 114 -23.55 -10.51 -13.66
N TYR A 115 -22.99 -9.44 -14.22
CA TYR A 115 -23.77 -8.28 -14.70
C TYR A 115 -24.47 -8.49 -16.07
N ASN A 116 -24.99 -9.69 -16.35
CA ASN A 116 -25.66 -10.08 -17.60
C ASN A 116 -24.76 -9.95 -18.85
N GLY A 117 -23.64 -10.69 -18.81
CA GLY A 117 -22.60 -10.72 -19.84
C GLY A 117 -23.07 -10.58 -21.29
N THR A 118 -22.98 -9.37 -21.82
CA THR A 118 -22.78 -9.11 -23.25
C THR A 118 -21.27 -9.00 -23.53
N ALA A 119 -20.49 -9.86 -22.88
CA ALA A 119 -19.14 -10.15 -23.35
C ALA A 119 -19.30 -10.75 -24.75
N PRO A 120 -18.50 -10.35 -25.75
CA PRO A 120 -18.37 -11.16 -26.95
C PRO A 120 -17.92 -12.55 -26.49
N THR A 121 -18.83 -13.52 -26.52
CA THR A 121 -18.48 -14.93 -26.46
C THR A 121 -17.72 -15.21 -27.74
N ASP A 122 -16.40 -15.02 -27.71
CA ASP A 122 -15.54 -15.59 -28.73
C ASP A 122 -15.69 -17.11 -28.60
N PRO A 123 -16.23 -17.82 -29.61
CA PRO A 123 -16.57 -19.23 -29.48
C PRO A 123 -15.37 -20.15 -29.26
N GLU A 124 -14.14 -19.66 -29.49
CA GLU A 124 -12.93 -20.47 -29.40
C GLU A 124 -12.07 -20.21 -28.14
N ASP A 125 -12.27 -19.09 -27.45
CA ASP A 125 -11.47 -18.69 -26.28
C ASP A 125 -12.39 -18.14 -25.18
N GLY A 126 -12.79 -18.99 -24.23
CA GLY A 126 -13.78 -18.68 -23.20
C GLY A 126 -13.68 -17.26 -22.61
N THR A 127 -14.77 -16.48 -22.75
CA THR A 127 -15.04 -15.18 -22.12
C THR A 127 -13.81 -14.28 -21.92
N LYS A 128 -13.34 -13.62 -22.98
CA LYS A 128 -12.31 -12.57 -22.86
C LYS A 128 -12.80 -11.45 -21.92
N LEU A 129 -12.01 -11.14 -20.87
CA LEU A 129 -12.28 -9.98 -20.01
C LEU A 129 -12.11 -8.70 -20.83
N VAL A 130 -13.18 -7.91 -20.96
CA VAL A 130 -13.14 -6.58 -21.55
C VAL A 130 -13.17 -5.56 -20.41
N GLY A 131 -12.00 -5.11 -19.98
CA GLY A 131 -11.88 -4.15 -18.88
C GLY A 131 -10.49 -4.13 -18.24
N ALA A 132 -10.39 -3.38 -17.15
CA ALA A 132 -9.21 -3.29 -16.30
C ALA A 132 -9.60 -3.57 -14.84
N VAL A 133 -8.59 -3.87 -14.00
CA VAL A 133 -8.77 -4.04 -12.55
C VAL A 133 -8.36 -2.74 -11.88
N PRO A 134 -9.31 -1.88 -11.47
CA PRO A 134 -9.01 -0.63 -10.79
C PRO A 134 -8.70 -0.87 -9.30
N ILE A 135 -8.03 0.09 -8.67
CA ILE A 135 -7.82 0.09 -7.21
C ILE A 135 -9.15 0.36 -6.48
N GLY A 136 -10.05 1.14 -7.09
CA GLY A 136 -11.35 1.46 -6.54
C GLY A 136 -12.32 2.03 -7.58
N SER A 137 -13.56 2.31 -7.14
CA SER A 137 -14.64 2.80 -8.01
C SER A 137 -14.31 4.15 -8.67
N SER A 138 -13.58 5.04 -8.00
CA SER A 138 -13.16 6.33 -8.56
C SER A 138 -12.32 6.17 -9.83
N GLN A 139 -11.32 5.28 -9.84
CA GLN A 139 -10.53 4.97 -11.02
C GLN A 139 -11.39 4.30 -12.11
N ALA A 140 -12.30 3.41 -11.72
CA ALA A 140 -13.21 2.74 -12.65
C ALA A 140 -14.11 3.75 -13.40
N ILE A 141 -14.70 4.70 -12.66
CA ILE A 141 -15.58 5.74 -13.20
C ILE A 141 -14.81 6.65 -14.15
N HIS A 142 -13.59 7.09 -13.79
CA HIS A 142 -12.76 7.89 -14.70
C HIS A 142 -12.44 7.17 -16.00
N LEU A 143 -12.03 5.90 -15.95
CA LEU A 143 -11.76 5.10 -17.15
C LEU A 143 -13.02 4.93 -18.01
N GLY A 144 -14.17 4.70 -17.37
CA GLY A 144 -15.47 4.63 -18.04
C GLY A 144 -15.86 5.94 -18.73
N MET A 145 -15.67 7.08 -18.06
CA MET A 145 -15.94 8.41 -18.63
C MET A 145 -15.01 8.73 -19.79
N ILE A 146 -13.72 8.42 -19.68
CA ILE A 146 -12.76 8.60 -20.78
C ILE A 146 -13.18 7.74 -21.98
N ALA A 147 -13.55 6.48 -21.76
CA ALA A 147 -14.01 5.60 -22.84
C ALA A 147 -15.31 6.12 -23.49
N ALA A 148 -16.28 6.60 -22.70
CA ALA A 148 -17.51 7.19 -23.20
C ALA A 148 -17.26 8.46 -24.02
N ARG A 149 -16.37 9.34 -23.53
CA ARG A 149 -15.95 10.55 -24.26
C ARG A 149 -15.28 10.21 -25.59
N ARG A 150 -14.33 9.26 -25.61
CA ARG A 150 -13.68 8.82 -26.85
C ARG A 150 -14.67 8.23 -27.84
N LYS A 151 -15.64 7.44 -27.37
CA LYS A 151 -16.72 6.91 -28.22
C LYS A 151 -17.58 8.02 -28.83
N TRP A 152 -17.80 9.11 -28.10
CA TRP A 152 -18.52 10.27 -28.62
C TRP A 152 -17.71 11.06 -29.65
N GLU A 153 -16.40 11.26 -29.43
CA GLU A 153 -15.50 11.93 -30.39
C GLU A 153 -15.35 11.16 -31.73
N LEU A 154 -15.55 9.83 -31.70
CA LEU A 154 -15.46 8.96 -32.89
C LEU A 154 -16.78 8.88 -33.69
N LYS A 155 -17.86 9.48 -33.20
CA LYS A 155 -19.13 9.61 -33.94
C LYS A 155 -19.17 10.91 -34.72
#